data_AF-A0ABD4KFV5-F1
#
_entry.id   AF-A0ABD4KFV5-F1
#
_cell.length_a   1.000
_cell.length_b   1.000
_cell.length_c   1.000
_cell.angle_alpha   90.00
_cell.angle_beta   90.00
_cell.angle_gamma   90.00
#
_symmetry.space_group_name_H-M   'P 1'
#
loop_
_entity.id
_entity.type
_entity.pdbx_description
1 polymer ?
#
loop_
_entity_poly.entity_id
_entity_poly.type
_entity_poly.pdbx_seq_one_letter_code
_entity_poly.pdbx_strand_id
1 'polypeptide(L)'
;MTGNTQNVVPATMLETMARHLSGQPEPIKIRSTDEHAALAADVLWSFARKTGLNRESETVETVITDFLANLLHLCEQCDTQGAAIDWFNGMLGTAIMHYEQENGSEGEEPI
;
A
#
# COMPACT_ATOMS: atom_id res chain seq x y z
N MET A 1 -17.03 -28.45 -9.50
CA MET A 1 -16.96 -27.08 -8.93
C MET A 1 -15.83 -27.07 -7.92
N THR A 2 -14.60 -26.84 -8.36
CA THR A 2 -13.44 -26.64 -7.49
C THR A 2 -13.35 -25.15 -7.21
N GLY A 3 -13.79 -24.73 -6.03
CA GLY A 3 -13.66 -23.34 -5.61
C GLY A 3 -12.17 -22.98 -5.57
N ASN A 4 -11.77 -21.95 -6.32
CA ASN A 4 -10.52 -21.27 -6.09
C ASN A 4 -10.56 -20.75 -4.66
N THR A 5 -9.89 -21.42 -3.72
CA THR A 5 -9.50 -20.81 -2.45
C THR A 5 -8.52 -19.71 -2.80
N GLN A 6 -9.05 -18.51 -3.03
CA GLN A 6 -8.30 -17.28 -3.07
C GLN A 6 -7.50 -17.24 -1.77
N ASN A 7 -6.17 -17.24 -1.85
CA ASN A 7 -5.30 -17.15 -0.69
C ASN A 7 -5.54 -15.79 -0.03
N VAL A 8 -6.51 -15.73 0.88
CA VAL A 8 -6.81 -14.54 1.66
C VAL A 8 -5.63 -14.27 2.58
N VAL A 9 -4.93 -13.15 2.36
CA VAL A 9 -3.81 -12.75 3.22
C VAL A 9 -4.38 -12.08 4.48
N PRO A 10 -4.13 -12.63 5.68
CA PRO A 10 -4.61 -12.04 6.93
C PRO A 10 -3.98 -10.66 7.17
N ALA A 11 -4.74 -9.72 7.73
CA ALA A 11 -4.24 -8.39 8.07
C ALA A 11 -3.02 -8.42 9.03
N THR A 12 -2.90 -9.47 9.85
CA THR A 12 -1.76 -9.69 10.76
C THR A 12 -0.44 -9.96 10.03
N MET A 13 -0.47 -10.30 8.74
CA MET A 13 0.73 -10.39 7.90
C MET A 13 1.45 -9.04 7.78
N LEU A 14 0.72 -7.91 7.83
CA LEU A 14 1.29 -6.57 7.80
C LEU A 14 2.25 -6.33 8.97
N GLU A 15 1.95 -6.87 10.16
CA GLU A 15 2.86 -6.80 11.30
C GLU A 15 4.19 -7.48 11.01
N THR A 16 4.14 -8.66 10.38
CA THR A 16 5.34 -9.44 10.06
C THR A 16 6.19 -8.72 9.03
N MET A 17 5.57 -8.12 8.01
CA MET A 17 6.26 -7.34 6.99
C MET A 17 6.87 -6.05 7.58
N ALA A 18 6.12 -5.34 8.43
CA ALA A 18 6.57 -4.10 9.08
C ALA A 18 7.83 -4.30 9.95
N ARG A 19 7.97 -5.47 10.58
CA ARG A 19 9.15 -5.80 11.40
C ARG A 19 10.46 -5.76 10.61
N HIS A 20 10.42 -5.91 9.28
CA HIS A 20 11.61 -5.81 8.43
C HIS A 20 12.31 -4.44 8.53
N LEU A 21 11.55 -3.37 8.82
CA LEU A 21 12.08 -2.02 8.98
C LEU A 21 12.30 -1.60 10.45
N SER A 22 12.01 -2.48 11.40
CA SER A 22 12.09 -2.16 12.83
C SER A 22 13.51 -1.80 13.24
N GLY A 23 13.67 -0.64 13.89
CA GLY A 23 14.96 -0.16 14.40
C GLY A 23 15.86 0.50 13.36
N GLN A 24 15.40 0.69 12.11
CA GLN A 24 16.12 1.52 11.15
C GLN A 24 16.02 3.01 11.53
N PRO A 25 17.11 3.79 11.41
CA PRO A 25 17.07 5.22 11.68
C PRO A 25 16.29 5.97 10.58
N GLU A 26 15.53 6.98 10.96
CA GLU A 26 14.87 7.88 10.02
C GLU A 26 15.87 8.91 9.43
N PRO A 27 15.82 9.23 8.13
CA PRO A 27 14.90 8.67 7.12
C PRO A 27 15.32 7.25 6.68
N ILE A 28 14.32 6.39 6.49
CA ILE A 28 14.52 5.02 5.98
C ILE A 28 15.04 5.11 4.54
N LYS A 29 16.13 4.41 4.24
CA LYS A 29 16.69 4.32 2.90
C LYS A 29 16.13 3.09 2.21
N ILE A 30 15.20 3.27 1.28
CA ILE A 30 14.63 2.18 0.48
C ILE A 30 15.60 1.80 -0.65
N ARG A 31 15.87 0.50 -0.76
CA ARG A 31 16.87 -0.10 -1.66
C ARG A 31 16.33 -1.32 -2.42
N SER A 32 15.15 -1.80 -2.08
CA SER A 32 14.52 -2.95 -2.72
C SER A 32 13.00 -2.86 -2.70
N THR A 33 12.35 -3.62 -3.58
CA THR A 33 10.89 -3.77 -3.63
C THR A 33 10.33 -4.32 -2.31
N ASP A 34 11.06 -5.22 -1.64
CA ASP A 34 10.68 -5.75 -0.32
C ASP A 34 10.65 -4.64 0.75
N GLU A 35 11.59 -3.70 0.70
CA GLU A 35 11.61 -2.55 1.60
C GLU A 35 10.47 -1.56 1.29
N HIS A 36 10.08 -1.38 0.01
CA HIS A 36 8.86 -0.64 -0.34
C HIS A 36 7.62 -1.28 0.27
N ALA A 37 7.48 -2.61 0.14
CA ALA A 37 6.35 -3.36 0.69
C ALA A 37 6.34 -3.32 2.23
N ALA A 38 7.50 -3.46 2.88
CA ALA A 38 7.62 -3.38 4.33
C ALA A 38 7.26 -1.99 4.87
N LEU A 39 7.61 -0.92 4.13
CA LEU A 39 7.26 0.44 4.52
C LEU A 39 5.75 0.68 4.41
N ALA A 40 5.14 0.23 3.33
CA ALA A 40 3.69 0.27 3.20
C ALA A 40 2.99 -0.54 4.31
N ALA A 41 3.54 -1.72 4.65
CA ALA A 41 3.00 -2.57 5.69
C ALA A 41 3.09 -1.93 7.09
N ASP A 42 4.15 -1.19 7.41
CA ASP A 42 4.28 -0.48 8.69
C ASP A 42 3.17 0.58 8.86
N VAL A 43 2.95 1.39 7.83
CA VAL A 43 1.88 2.40 7.82
C VAL A 43 0.50 1.75 7.94
N LEU A 44 0.24 0.71 7.13
CA LEU A 44 -1.04 0.01 7.12
C LEU A 44 -1.29 -0.77 8.42
N TRP A 45 -0.26 -1.32 9.06
CA TRP A 45 -0.39 -1.96 10.36
C TRP A 45 -0.75 -0.94 11.45
N SER A 46 -0.12 0.23 11.44
CA SER A 46 -0.52 1.32 12.34
C SER A 46 -1.95 1.76 12.08
N PHE A 47 -2.38 1.84 10.82
CA PHE A 47 -3.76 2.17 10.46
C PHE A 47 -4.74 1.11 10.96
N ALA A 48 -4.49 -0.17 10.67
CA ALA A 48 -5.32 -1.29 11.10
C ALA A 48 -5.50 -1.34 12.61
N ARG A 49 -4.45 -1.04 13.39
CA ARG A 49 -4.54 -0.95 14.86
C ARG A 49 -5.43 0.20 15.34
N LYS A 50 -5.46 1.33 14.62
CA LYS A 50 -6.28 2.50 14.96
C LYS A 50 -7.75 2.29 14.61
N THR A 51 -8.05 1.51 13.57
CA THR A 51 -9.41 1.24 13.10
C THR A 51 -9.99 -0.08 13.64
N GLY A 52 -9.16 -0.93 14.24
CA GLY A 52 -9.57 -2.24 14.76
C GLY A 52 -9.54 -3.36 13.70
N LEU A 53 -8.97 -3.10 12.53
CA LEU A 53 -8.80 -4.07 11.44
C LEU A 53 -7.59 -5.00 11.63
N ASN A 54 -6.88 -4.93 12.76
CA ASN A 54 -5.67 -5.70 13.04
C ASN A 54 -5.96 -7.14 13.54
N ARG A 55 -7.02 -7.78 13.03
CA ARG A 55 -7.53 -9.08 13.51
C ARG A 55 -7.33 -10.17 12.45
N GLU A 56 -7.24 -11.42 12.88
CA GLU A 56 -7.12 -12.60 11.97
C GLU A 56 -8.33 -12.79 11.05
N SER A 57 -9.50 -12.27 11.43
CA SER A 57 -10.70 -12.29 10.58
C SER A 57 -10.67 -11.26 9.45
N GLU A 58 -9.76 -10.29 9.54
CA GLU A 58 -9.61 -9.21 8.57
C GLU A 58 -8.50 -9.52 7.58
N THR A 59 -8.59 -8.91 6.42
CA THR A 59 -7.70 -9.19 5.30
C THR A 59 -6.85 -7.98 4.96
N VAL A 60 -5.69 -8.19 4.36
CA VAL A 60 -4.87 -7.10 3.83
C VAL A 60 -5.64 -6.27 2.81
N GLU A 61 -6.48 -6.91 1.99
CA GLU A 61 -7.35 -6.24 1.01
C GLU A 61 -8.33 -5.27 1.69
N THR A 62 -8.97 -5.69 2.79
CA THR A 62 -9.85 -4.84 3.60
C THR A 62 -9.10 -3.63 4.15
N VAL A 63 -7.92 -3.85 4.74
CA VAL A 63 -7.10 -2.75 5.31
C VAL A 63 -6.70 -1.75 4.22
N ILE A 64 -6.27 -2.23 3.06
CA ILE A 64 -5.89 -1.38 1.93
C ILE A 64 -7.12 -0.60 1.43
N THR A 65 -8.26 -1.25 1.26
CA THR A 65 -9.49 -0.63 0.75
C THR A 65 -9.97 0.49 1.67
N ASP A 66 -10.01 0.22 2.98
CA ASP A 66 -10.39 1.22 3.98
C ASP A 66 -9.37 2.36 4.07
N PHE A 67 -8.08 2.07 3.89
CA PHE A 67 -7.05 3.11 3.83
C PHE A 67 -7.22 4.00 2.59
N LEU A 68 -7.50 3.43 1.42
CA LEU A 68 -7.79 4.18 0.19
C LEU A 68 -9.04 5.04 0.34
N ALA A 69 -10.09 4.55 1.01
CA ALA A 69 -11.27 5.34 1.33
C ALA A 69 -10.93 6.55 2.22
N ASN A 70 -10.04 6.37 3.21
CA ASN A 70 -9.56 7.48 4.03
C ASN A 70 -8.69 8.48 3.25
N LEU A 71 -7.90 8.01 2.27
CA LEU A 71 -7.17 8.91 1.36
C LEU A 71 -8.12 9.70 0.46
N LEU A 72 -9.24 9.12 0.02
CA LEU A 72 -10.27 9.85 -0.72
C LEU A 72 -10.91 10.95 0.15
N HIS A 73 -11.25 10.65 1.41
CA HIS A 73 -11.72 11.67 2.35
C HIS A 73 -10.67 12.77 2.58
N LEU A 74 -9.38 12.43 2.62
CA LEU A 74 -8.31 13.43 2.69
C LEU A 74 -8.27 14.31 1.44
N CYS A 75 -8.40 13.71 0.25
CA CYS A 75 -8.44 14.46 -1.01
C CYS A 75 -9.63 15.44 -1.02
N GLU A 76 -10.80 15.02 -0.55
CA GLU A 76 -11.98 15.88 -0.42
C GLU A 76 -11.73 17.08 0.51
N GLN A 77 -11.01 16.89 1.61
CA GLN A 77 -10.64 18.00 2.52
C GLN A 77 -9.59 18.95 1.92
N CYS A 78 -8.73 18.45 1.04
CA CYS A 78 -7.68 19.25 0.40
C CYS A 78 -8.12 19.90 -0.91
N ASP A 79 -9.24 19.45 -1.47
CA ASP A 79 -9.76 19.92 -2.74
C ASP A 79 -10.71 21.11 -2.55
N THR A 80 -10.27 22.27 -3.02
CA THR A 80 -11.06 23.51 -2.97
C THR A 80 -12.07 23.64 -4.11
N GLN A 81 -12.06 22.71 -5.09
CA GLN A 81 -12.78 22.83 -6.37
C GLN A 81 -13.79 21.71 -6.64
N GLY A 82 -13.90 20.68 -5.80
CA GLY A 82 -14.94 19.64 -5.87
C GLY A 82 -14.70 18.52 -6.90
N ALA A 83 -13.45 18.27 -7.29
CA ALA A 83 -12.98 17.19 -8.16
C ALA A 83 -12.05 16.15 -7.46
N ALA A 84 -12.20 15.95 -6.15
CA ALA A 84 -11.32 15.10 -5.33
C ALA A 84 -11.08 13.67 -5.88
N ILE A 85 -12.12 13.03 -6.43
CA ILE A 85 -12.02 11.68 -7.02
C ILE A 85 -11.13 11.69 -8.27
N ASP A 86 -11.32 12.67 -9.16
CA ASP A 86 -10.51 12.78 -10.38
C ASP A 86 -9.05 13.07 -10.04
N TRP A 87 -8.82 13.90 -9.02
CA TRP A 87 -7.47 14.18 -8.52
C TRP A 87 -6.80 12.93 -7.93
N PHE A 88 -7.52 12.16 -7.11
CA PHE A 88 -7.03 10.88 -6.58
C PHE A 88 -6.68 9.90 -7.69
N ASN A 89 -7.54 9.76 -8.70
CA ASN A 89 -7.29 8.89 -9.85
C ASN A 89 -6.05 9.32 -10.65
N GLY A 90 -5.82 10.62 -10.81
CA GLY A 90 -4.59 11.14 -11.43
C GLY A 90 -3.32 10.79 -10.64
N MET A 91 -3.38 10.88 -9.31
CA MET A 91 -2.27 10.47 -8.44
C MET A 91 -2.03 8.96 -8.50
N LEU A 92 -3.10 8.15 -8.51
CA LEU A 92 -3.00 6.70 -8.64
C LEU A 92 -2.37 6.30 -9.97
N GLY A 93 -2.76 6.93 -11.08
CA GLY A 93 -2.15 6.70 -12.39
C GLY A 93 -0.65 7.00 -12.40
N THR A 94 -0.23 8.09 -11.75
CA THR A 94 1.19 8.44 -11.61
C THR A 94 1.95 7.42 -10.74
N ALA A 95 1.34 6.96 -9.64
CA ALA A 95 1.93 5.94 -8.78
C ALA A 95 2.14 4.60 -9.51
N ILE A 96 1.19 4.21 -10.38
CA ILE A 96 1.32 3.02 -11.24
C ILE A 96 2.52 3.18 -12.19
N MET A 97 2.67 4.35 -12.82
CA MET A 97 3.82 4.61 -13.70
C MET A 97 5.15 4.48 -12.97
N HIS A 98 5.27 5.01 -11.73
CA HIS A 98 6.49 4.85 -10.93
C HIS A 98 6.78 3.38 -10.61
N TYR A 99 5.77 2.62 -10.18
CA TYR A 99 5.91 1.19 -9.91
C TYR A 99 6.36 0.41 -11.16
N GLU A 100 5.79 0.71 -12.33
CA GLU A 100 6.19 0.07 -13.59
C GLU A 100 7.62 0.41 -14.00
N GLN A 101 8.07 1.66 -13.82
CA GLN A 101 9.45 2.08 -14.14
C GLN A 101 10.48 1.37 -13.26
N GLU A 102 10.20 1.24 -11.96
CA GLU A 102 11.06 0.55 -11.00
C GLU A 102 11.19 -0.96 -11.31
N ASN A 103 10.14 -1.58 -11.88
CA ASN A 103 10.12 -3.01 -12.19
C ASN A 103 10.40 -3.35 -13.67
N GLY A 104 10.33 -2.38 -14.58
CA GLY A 104 10.49 -2.55 -16.04
C GLY A 104 11.91 -2.39 -16.56
N SER A 105 12.87 -2.07 -15.69
CA SER A 105 14.26 -1.73 -16.07
C SER A 105 15.19 -2.94 -16.31
N GLU A 106 14.70 -4.19 -16.30
CA GLU A 106 15.51 -5.40 -16.56
C GLU A 106 15.53 -5.86 -18.04
N GLY A 107 15.21 -4.99 -19.01
CA GLY A 107 14.79 -5.44 -20.35
C GLY A 107 15.50 -4.94 -21.60
N GLU A 108 16.35 -3.90 -21.58
CA GLU A 108 16.97 -3.39 -22.82
C GLU A 108 18.48 -3.17 -22.66
N GLU A 109 19.25 -4.24 -22.88
CA GLU A 109 20.61 -4.11 -23.41
C GLU A 109 20.53 -3.55 -24.84
N PRO A 110 21.21 -2.43 -25.16
CA PRO A 110 21.25 -1.94 -26.52
C PRO A 110 22.12 -2.87 -27.38
N ILE A 111 21.54 -3.38 -28.46
CA ILE A 111 22.25 -4.10 -29.54
C ILE A 111 22.97 -3.08 -30.42
#